data_AF-A0A401GE93-F1
#
_entry.id   AF-A0A401GE93-F1
#
_cell.length_a   1.000
_cell.length_b   1.000
_cell.length_c   1.000
_cell.angle_alpha   90.00
_cell.angle_beta   90.00
_cell.angle_gamma   90.00
#
_symmetry.space_group_name_H-M   'P 1'
#
loop_
_entity.id
_entity.type
_entity.pdbx_description
1 polymer ?
#
loop_
_entity_poly.entity_id
_entity_poly.type
_entity_poly.pdbx_seq_one_letter_code
_entity_poly.pdbx_strand_id
1 'polypeptide(L)'
;MDLVASKAPSGAAQFLKTALQLEQRQLVLQARLGRHNDGNDISATESASLESECRSLRHDLDKWHRQQVTFMPKVELPDAEEVKDDEDDEMHGQPESEALVLPSDFSSGKRKMFALEILTSFEKRIQIGLTHNLLSAIKESLGHQGAFLSDKTKHVRGQKDNMRAQKMIQNAAEHSRSLTQRYNHN
;
A
#
# COMPACT_ATOMS: atom_id res chain seq x y z
N MET A 1 34.13 -12.88 20.62
CA MET A 1 32.66 -12.80 20.69
C MET A 1 32.16 -12.93 19.28
N ASP A 2 31.71 -14.13 18.93
CA ASP A 2 31.32 -14.47 17.57
C ASP A 2 30.04 -13.72 17.18
N LEU A 3 30.21 -12.75 16.27
CA LEU A 3 29.11 -12.22 15.45
C LEU A 3 28.66 -13.35 14.54
N VAL A 4 27.82 -14.25 15.06
CA VAL A 4 27.03 -15.14 14.23
C VAL A 4 26.22 -14.24 13.32
N ALA A 5 26.64 -14.14 12.07
CA ALA A 5 25.85 -13.57 10.99
C ALA A 5 24.59 -14.43 10.91
N SER A 6 23.58 -14.08 11.69
CA SER A 6 22.29 -14.75 11.67
C SER A 6 21.73 -14.52 10.27
N LYS A 7 21.85 -15.52 9.42
CA LYS A 7 21.33 -15.45 8.07
C LYS A 7 19.82 -15.20 8.19
N ALA A 8 19.31 -14.18 7.51
CA ALA A 8 17.88 -13.94 7.49
C ALA A 8 17.14 -15.23 7.10
N PRO A 9 16.02 -15.56 7.76
CA PRO A 9 15.23 -16.72 7.42
C PRO A 9 14.86 -16.67 5.93
N SER A 10 14.92 -17.83 5.27
CA SER A 10 14.57 -17.94 3.85
C SER A 10 13.15 -17.39 3.63
N GLY A 11 12.98 -16.52 2.64
CA GLY A 11 11.70 -15.86 2.37
C GLY A 11 11.45 -14.56 3.14
N ALA A 12 12.36 -14.10 4.02
CA ALA A 12 12.21 -12.83 4.76
C ALA A 12 11.96 -11.61 3.84
N ALA A 13 12.66 -11.54 2.70
CA ALA A 13 12.44 -10.46 1.74
C ALA A 13 11.04 -10.51 1.11
N GLN A 14 10.52 -11.72 0.85
CA GLN A 14 9.17 -11.90 0.31
C GLN A 14 8.11 -11.56 1.36
N PHE A 15 8.30 -11.97 2.61
CA PHE A 15 7.44 -11.61 3.74
C PHE A 15 7.33 -10.08 3.89
N LEU A 16 8.47 -9.37 3.92
CA LEU A 16 8.50 -7.90 4.02
C LEU A 16 7.89 -7.22 2.80
N LYS A 17 8.15 -7.75 1.59
CA LYS A 17 7.52 -7.25 0.37
C LYS A 17 6.01 -7.38 0.43
N THR A 18 5.48 -8.50 0.91
CA THR A 18 4.04 -8.69 1.08
C THR A 18 3.47 -7.70 2.09
N ALA A 19 4.16 -7.45 3.20
CA ALA A 19 3.73 -6.46 4.19
C ALA A 19 3.60 -5.05 3.58
N LEU A 20 4.64 -4.58 2.87
CA LEU A 20 4.63 -3.27 2.20
C LEU A 20 3.57 -3.18 1.08
N GLN A 21 3.23 -4.30 0.43
CA GLN A 21 2.13 -4.36 -0.53
C GLN A 21 0.76 -4.26 0.13
N LEU A 22 0.59 -4.83 1.33
CA LEU A 22 -0.63 -4.72 2.12
C LEU A 22 -0.83 -3.30 2.63
N GLU A 23 0.21 -2.66 3.16
CA GLU A 23 0.18 -1.24 3.55
C GLU A 23 -0.23 -0.35 2.38
N GLN A 24 0.34 -0.60 1.20
CA GLN A 24 -0.03 0.13 0.00
C GLN A 24 -1.50 -0.08 -0.40
N ARG A 25 -2.05 -1.28 -0.20
CA ARG A 25 -3.48 -1.56 -0.44
C ARG A 25 -4.37 -0.88 0.58
N GLN A 26 -3.99 -0.91 1.87
CA GLN A 26 -4.69 -0.18 2.94
C GLN A 26 -4.81 1.30 2.60
N LEU A 27 -3.71 1.97 2.22
CA LEU A 27 -3.73 3.38 1.84
C LEU A 27 -4.66 3.67 0.64
N VAL A 28 -4.62 2.82 -0.39
CA VAL A 28 -5.49 3.01 -1.57
C VAL A 28 -6.96 2.83 -1.20
N LEU A 29 -7.27 1.87 -0.35
CA LEU A 29 -8.62 1.58 0.10
C LEU A 29 -9.14 2.71 1.01
N GLN A 30 -8.32 3.21 1.96
CA GLN A 30 -8.64 4.40 2.77
C GLN A 30 -8.97 5.61 1.88
N ALA A 31 -8.14 5.89 0.87
CA ALA A 31 -8.37 7.01 -0.04
C ALA A 31 -9.66 6.85 -0.86
N ARG A 32 -10.09 5.62 -1.17
CA ARG A 32 -11.36 5.33 -1.86
C ARG A 32 -12.55 5.48 -0.92
N LEU A 33 -12.45 4.98 0.31
CA LEU A 33 -13.49 5.09 1.33
C LEU A 33 -13.70 6.54 1.77
N GLY A 34 -12.63 7.34 1.88
CA GLY A 34 -12.75 8.78 2.13
C GLY A 34 -13.59 9.50 1.06
N ARG A 35 -13.38 9.17 -0.22
CA ARG A 35 -14.18 9.72 -1.33
C ARG A 35 -15.65 9.28 -1.31
N HIS A 36 -15.94 8.11 -0.73
CA HIS A 36 -17.32 7.64 -0.53
C HIS A 36 -18.02 8.45 0.56
N ASN A 37 -17.36 8.67 1.69
CA ASN A 37 -17.93 9.38 2.84
C ASN A 37 -18.18 10.88 2.57
N ASP A 38 -17.44 11.49 1.64
CA ASP A 38 -17.58 12.90 1.25
C ASP A 38 -18.84 13.22 0.40
N GLY A 39 -19.79 12.28 0.28
CA GLY A 39 -21.10 12.53 -0.33
C GLY A 39 -21.18 12.34 -1.84
N ASN A 40 -20.21 11.65 -2.44
CA ASN A 40 -20.39 11.11 -3.79
C ASN A 40 -21.33 9.88 -3.69
N ASP A 41 -22.54 10.01 -4.24
CA ASP A 41 -23.43 8.87 -4.50
C ASP A 41 -22.69 7.90 -5.44
N ILE A 42 -22.06 6.88 -4.86
CA ILE A 42 -21.47 5.77 -5.61
C ILE A 42 -22.56 4.77 -5.96
N SER A 43 -22.40 4.15 -7.12
CA SER A 43 -23.31 3.10 -7.56
C SER A 43 -23.28 1.93 -6.57
N ALA A 44 -24.40 1.23 -6.41
CA ALA A 44 -24.47 -0.03 -5.65
C ALA A 44 -23.38 -1.04 -6.10
N THR A 45 -22.99 -0.99 -7.37
CA THR A 45 -21.89 -1.81 -7.92
C THR A 45 -20.52 -1.43 -7.37
N GLU A 46 -20.26 -0.14 -7.14
CA GLU A 46 -19.00 0.35 -6.60
C GLU A 46 -18.90 0.07 -5.11
N SER A 47 -20.00 0.21 -4.35
CA SER A 47 -20.06 -0.19 -2.94
C SER A 47 -19.79 -1.69 -2.75
N ALA A 48 -20.45 -2.55 -3.54
CA ALA A 48 -20.21 -4.00 -3.50
C ALA A 48 -18.75 -4.35 -3.88
N SER A 49 -18.15 -3.61 -4.82
CA SER A 49 -16.74 -3.78 -5.17
C SER A 49 -15.81 -3.37 -4.02
N LEU A 50 -16.12 -2.30 -3.28
CA LEU A 50 -15.34 -1.87 -2.12
C LEU A 50 -15.43 -2.90 -0.99
N GLU A 51 -16.62 -3.40 -0.67
CA GLU A 51 -16.82 -4.46 0.33
C GLU A 51 -16.06 -5.73 -0.04
N SER A 52 -16.07 -6.13 -1.31
CA SER A 52 -15.27 -7.26 -1.79
C SER A 52 -13.77 -7.02 -1.62
N GLU A 53 -13.28 -5.81 -1.85
CA GLU A 53 -11.88 -5.44 -1.64
C GLU A 53 -11.50 -5.43 -0.16
N CYS A 54 -12.38 -4.94 0.72
CA CYS A 54 -12.19 -4.98 2.17
C CYS A 54 -12.05 -6.42 2.67
N ARG A 55 -12.94 -7.33 2.23
CA ARG A 55 -12.88 -8.75 2.59
C ARG A 55 -11.61 -9.43 2.10
N SER A 56 -11.22 -9.17 0.85
CA SER A 56 -9.96 -9.69 0.31
C SER A 56 -8.75 -9.16 1.09
N LEU A 57 -8.74 -7.88 1.47
CA LEU A 57 -7.67 -7.30 2.26
C LEU A 57 -7.59 -7.95 3.65
N ARG A 58 -8.74 -8.16 4.30
CA ARG A 58 -8.81 -8.81 5.61
C ARG A 58 -8.21 -10.23 5.56
N HIS A 59 -8.63 -11.03 4.58
CA HIS A 59 -8.08 -12.38 4.40
C HIS A 59 -6.56 -12.37 4.19
N ASP A 60 -6.04 -11.42 3.41
CA ASP A 60 -4.60 -11.30 3.18
C ASP A 60 -3.84 -10.81 4.42
N LEU A 61 -4.44 -9.94 5.25
CA LEU A 61 -3.90 -9.51 6.54
C LEU A 61 -3.83 -10.66 7.54
N ASP A 62 -4.90 -11.44 7.67
CA ASP A 62 -4.94 -12.60 8.57
C ASP A 62 -3.86 -13.63 8.18
N LYS A 63 -3.73 -13.89 6.87
CA LYS A 63 -2.65 -14.74 6.34
C LYS A 63 -1.26 -14.17 6.65
N TRP A 64 -1.09 -12.86 6.55
CA TRP A 64 0.17 -12.20 6.86
C TRP A 64 0.51 -12.26 8.35
N HIS A 65 -0.46 -12.03 9.24
CA HIS A 65 -0.27 -12.17 10.70
C HIS A 65 0.13 -13.58 11.11
N ARG A 66 -0.46 -14.62 10.48
CA ARG A 66 -0.02 -16.02 10.68
C ARG A 66 1.46 -16.21 10.28
N GLN A 67 1.91 -15.57 9.20
CA GLN A 67 3.33 -15.60 8.81
C GLN A 67 4.21 -14.77 9.76
N GLN A 68 3.70 -13.68 10.31
CA GLN A 68 4.40 -12.79 11.22
C GLN A 68 4.90 -13.54 12.47
N VAL A 69 4.10 -14.47 13.02
CA VAL A 69 4.51 -15.33 14.14
C VAL A 69 5.77 -16.16 13.82
N THR A 70 5.92 -16.60 12.57
CA THR A 70 7.09 -17.39 12.13
C THR A 70 8.34 -16.51 11.95
N PHE A 71 8.18 -15.32 11.37
CA PHE A 71 9.30 -14.41 11.08
C PHE A 71 9.69 -13.52 12.26
N MET A 72 8.77 -13.28 13.20
CA MET A 72 8.92 -12.38 14.36
C MET A 72 8.45 -13.03 15.67
N PRO A 73 9.00 -14.20 16.06
CA PRO A 73 8.46 -15.03 17.15
C PRO A 73 8.62 -14.41 18.55
N LYS A 74 9.48 -13.40 18.70
CA LYS A 74 9.72 -12.71 19.97
C LYS A 74 8.81 -11.51 20.19
N VAL A 75 8.00 -11.16 19.19
CA VAL A 75 7.03 -10.09 19.30
C VAL A 75 5.74 -10.71 19.84
N GLU A 76 5.31 -10.25 21.01
CA GLU A 76 3.98 -10.57 21.54
C GLU A 76 2.95 -9.85 20.65
N LEU A 77 2.36 -10.61 19.74
CA LEU A 77 1.26 -10.16 18.90
C LEU A 77 -0.06 -10.61 19.56
N PRO A 78 -1.13 -9.80 19.49
CA PRO A 78 -2.46 -10.25 19.90
C PRO A 78 -2.79 -11.57 19.20
N ASP A 79 -3.31 -12.55 19.93
CA ASP A 79 -3.46 -13.94 19.49
C ASP A 79 -4.14 -14.04 18.11
N ALA A 80 -3.37 -14.44 17.10
CA ALA A 80 -3.87 -14.76 15.76
C ALA A 80 -4.70 -16.06 15.75
N GLU A 81 -4.84 -16.75 16.89
CA GLU A 81 -5.54 -18.04 17.01
C GLU A 81 -7.06 -17.93 17.22
N GLU A 82 -7.62 -16.74 17.48
CA GLU A 82 -9.07 -16.56 17.67
C GLU A 82 -9.84 -16.10 16.42
N VAL A 83 -9.20 -15.96 15.26
CA VAL A 83 -9.94 -15.63 14.03
C VAL A 83 -10.51 -16.92 13.43
N LYS A 84 -11.69 -17.32 13.93
CA LYS A 84 -12.51 -18.33 13.26
C LYS A 84 -12.90 -17.81 11.87
N ASP A 85 -12.77 -18.66 10.86
CA ASP A 85 -13.34 -18.49 9.52
C ASP A 85 -14.88 -18.58 9.61
N ASP A 86 -15.51 -17.72 10.41
CA ASP A 86 -16.96 -17.62 10.45
C ASP A 86 -17.37 -16.73 9.26
N GLU A 87 -17.96 -17.36 8.23
CA GLU A 87 -18.40 -16.78 6.96
C GLU A 87 -19.52 -15.70 7.09
N ASP A 88 -19.83 -15.25 8.32
CA ASP A 88 -20.83 -14.21 8.60
C ASP A 88 -20.16 -12.82 8.62
N ASP A 89 -20.02 -12.29 7.40
CA ASP A 89 -19.36 -11.04 7.03
C ASP A 89 -20.10 -9.73 7.43
N GLU A 90 -20.67 -9.59 8.64
CA GLU A 90 -21.41 -8.35 9.02
C GLU A 90 -20.66 -7.39 9.95
N MET A 91 -19.50 -7.78 10.51
CA MET A 91 -18.69 -6.87 11.33
C MET A 91 -17.18 -7.10 11.19
N HIS A 92 -16.70 -7.18 9.95
CA HIS A 92 -15.27 -7.01 9.69
C HIS A 92 -14.91 -5.60 10.11
N GLY A 93 -13.87 -5.43 10.94
CA GLY A 93 -13.42 -4.12 11.41
C GLY A 93 -12.96 -3.21 10.26
N GLN A 94 -11.97 -2.36 10.54
CA GLN A 94 -11.39 -1.49 9.52
C GLN A 94 -10.03 -2.07 9.08
N PRO A 95 -9.97 -3.07 8.18
CA PRO A 95 -8.71 -3.67 7.74
C PRO A 95 -7.80 -2.63 7.07
N GLU A 96 -8.37 -1.55 6.53
CA GLU A 96 -7.65 -0.42 5.98
C GLU A 96 -6.93 0.42 7.05
N SER A 97 -7.31 0.33 8.32
CA SER A 97 -6.74 1.10 9.44
C SER A 97 -5.91 0.24 10.41
N GLU A 98 -5.81 -1.05 10.15
CA GLU A 98 -5.08 -2.02 10.98
C GLU A 98 -3.56 -1.85 10.82
N ALA A 99 -2.84 -1.70 11.94
CA ALA A 99 -1.40 -1.56 11.92
C ALA A 99 -0.72 -2.92 11.67
N LEU A 100 0.10 -3.00 10.62
CA LEU A 100 0.85 -4.22 10.29
C LEU A 100 1.95 -4.53 11.34
N VAL A 101 2.46 -3.55 12.08
CA VAL A 101 3.55 -3.76 13.06
C VAL A 101 4.82 -4.31 12.38
N LEU A 102 5.39 -3.49 11.48
CA LEU A 102 6.62 -3.78 10.75
C LEU A 102 7.86 -3.74 11.65
N PRO A 103 8.98 -4.38 11.27
CA PRO A 103 10.23 -4.30 12.03
C PRO A 103 10.72 -2.86 12.27
N SER A 104 10.50 -1.96 11.32
CA SER A 104 10.83 -0.54 11.43
C SER A 104 9.98 0.23 12.45
N ASP A 105 8.79 -0.25 12.83
CA ASP A 105 7.93 0.40 13.83
C ASP A 105 8.50 0.30 15.26
N PHE A 106 9.38 -0.68 15.49
CA PHE A 106 10.00 -0.86 16.80
C PHE A 106 11.16 0.12 17.03
N SER A 107 11.27 0.65 18.25
CA SER A 107 12.47 1.40 18.66
C SER A 107 13.74 0.55 18.58
N SER A 108 14.92 1.18 18.44
CA SER A 108 16.20 0.48 18.33
C SER A 108 16.47 -0.51 19.48
N GLY A 109 16.05 -0.18 20.71
CA GLY A 109 16.14 -1.07 21.87
C GLY A 109 15.26 -2.31 21.74
N LYS A 110 14.00 -2.14 21.29
CA LYS A 110 13.08 -3.26 21.04
C LYS A 110 13.52 -4.12 19.85
N ARG A 111 14.09 -3.53 18.79
CA ARG A 111 14.64 -4.29 17.65
C ARG A 111 15.76 -5.24 18.07
N LYS A 112 16.63 -4.82 19.00
CA LYS A 112 17.66 -5.68 19.59
C LYS A 112 17.06 -6.80 20.42
N MET A 113 16.12 -6.46 21.30
CA MET A 113 15.44 -7.42 22.18
C MET A 113 14.73 -8.52 21.37
N PHE A 114 14.04 -8.12 20.31
CA PHE A 114 13.30 -9.04 19.43
C PHE A 114 14.13 -9.62 18.28
N ALA A 115 15.43 -9.31 18.20
CA ALA A 115 16.35 -9.73 17.13
C ALA A 115 15.87 -9.38 15.70
N LEU A 116 15.26 -8.20 15.53
CA LEU A 116 14.68 -7.70 14.27
C LEU A 116 15.67 -6.89 13.42
N GLU A 117 16.92 -6.72 13.84
CA GLU A 117 17.89 -5.83 13.18
C GLU A 117 18.11 -6.19 11.70
N ILE A 118 18.19 -7.49 11.41
CA ILE A 118 18.40 -7.98 10.06
C ILE A 118 17.17 -7.76 9.20
N LEU A 119 15.97 -8.08 9.71
CA LEU A 119 14.71 -7.83 9.02
C LEU A 119 14.54 -6.33 8.70
N THR A 120 14.84 -5.47 9.67
CA THR A 120 14.80 -4.02 9.49
C THR A 120 15.76 -3.55 8.39
N SER A 121 16.94 -4.18 8.27
CA SER A 121 17.89 -3.83 7.21
C SER A 121 17.39 -4.22 5.81
N PHE A 122 16.69 -5.36 5.68
CA PHE A 122 16.05 -5.78 4.43
C PHE A 122 14.88 -4.89 4.09
N GLU A 123 14.03 -4.59 5.07
CA GLU A 123 12.88 -3.69 4.93
C GLU A 123 13.33 -2.33 4.39
N LYS A 124 14.33 -1.70 5.02
CA LYS A 124 14.86 -0.42 4.60
C LYS A 124 15.41 -0.44 3.17
N ARG A 125 16.07 -1.53 2.75
CA ARG A 125 16.53 -1.69 1.36
C ARG A 125 15.37 -1.77 0.38
N ILE A 126 14.31 -2.48 0.74
CA ILE A 126 13.10 -2.58 -0.10
C ILE A 126 12.42 -1.22 -0.18
N GLN A 127 12.24 -0.51 0.94
CA GLN A 127 11.68 0.83 0.99
C GLN A 127 12.45 1.79 0.09
N ILE A 128 13.78 1.87 0.22
CA ILE A 128 14.61 2.73 -0.66
C ILE A 128 14.35 2.41 -2.15
N GLY A 129 14.30 1.13 -2.51
CA GLY A 129 13.99 0.70 -3.88
C GLY A 129 12.61 1.16 -4.33
N LEU A 130 11.59 1.03 -3.47
CA LEU A 130 10.23 1.51 -3.74
C LEU A 130 10.18 3.03 -3.89
N THR A 131 10.85 3.78 -3.03
CA THR A 131 10.96 5.25 -3.11
C THR A 131 11.54 5.68 -4.46
N HIS A 132 12.61 5.02 -4.91
CA HIS A 132 13.21 5.31 -6.22
C HIS A 132 12.28 4.98 -7.39
N ASN A 133 11.54 3.86 -7.31
CA ASN A 133 10.56 3.48 -8.32
C ASN A 133 9.40 4.49 -8.38
N LEU A 134 8.87 4.90 -7.22
CA LEU A 134 7.81 5.91 -7.12
C LEU A 134 8.27 7.26 -7.68
N LEU A 135 9.49 7.70 -7.36
CA LEU A 135 10.05 8.93 -7.90
C LEU A 135 10.18 8.86 -9.44
N SER A 136 10.59 7.72 -9.96
CA SER A 136 10.70 7.49 -11.41
C SER A 136 9.33 7.53 -12.09
N ALA A 137 8.33 6.88 -11.50
CA ALA A 137 6.96 6.90 -11.98
C ALA A 137 6.34 8.32 -11.96
N ILE A 138 6.62 9.11 -10.90
CA ILE A 138 6.16 10.51 -10.84
C ILE A 138 6.77 11.33 -11.99
N LYS A 139 8.07 11.18 -12.24
CA LYS A 139 8.75 11.88 -13.35
C LYS A 139 8.15 11.51 -14.70
N GLU A 140 7.90 10.22 -14.94
CA GLU A 140 7.29 9.74 -16.17
C GLU A 140 5.86 10.27 -16.34
N SER A 141 5.05 10.23 -15.28
CA SER A 141 3.69 10.79 -15.28
C SER A 141 3.69 12.28 -15.61
N LEU A 142 4.61 13.07 -15.04
CA LEU A 142 4.75 14.49 -15.34
C LEU A 142 5.18 14.73 -16.81
N GLY A 143 6.05 13.86 -17.34
CA GLY A 143 6.41 13.85 -18.76
C GLY A 143 5.19 13.64 -19.67
N HIS A 144 4.34 12.66 -19.36
CA HIS A 144 3.09 12.42 -20.08
C HIS A 144 2.13 13.61 -20.01
N GLN A 145 1.97 14.22 -18.83
CA GLN A 145 1.16 15.44 -18.68
C GLN A 145 1.68 16.58 -19.56
N GLY A 146 2.99 16.81 -19.59
CA GLY A 146 3.62 17.81 -20.44
C GLY A 146 3.40 17.52 -21.94
N ALA A 147 3.49 16.26 -22.34
CA ALA A 147 3.20 15.83 -23.71
C ALA A 147 1.74 16.09 -24.10
N PHE A 148 0.77 15.75 -23.25
CA PHE A 148 -0.65 16.03 -23.51
C PHE A 148 -0.96 17.51 -23.57
N LEU A 149 -0.31 18.34 -22.74
CA LEU A 149 -0.44 19.79 -22.82
C LEU A 149 0.11 20.34 -24.15
N SER A 150 1.30 19.89 -24.55
CA SER A 150 1.92 20.27 -25.83
C SER A 150 1.03 19.86 -27.01
N ASP A 151 0.51 18.64 -26.99
CA ASP A 151 -0.40 18.12 -28.02
C ASP A 151 -1.70 18.93 -28.10
N LYS A 152 -2.31 19.22 -26.93
CA LYS A 152 -3.50 20.07 -26.85
C LYS A 152 -3.25 21.46 -27.44
N THR A 153 -2.13 22.10 -27.13
CA THR A 153 -1.83 23.45 -27.65
C THR A 153 -1.60 23.48 -29.16
N LYS A 154 -1.06 22.40 -29.75
CA LYS A 154 -0.67 22.35 -31.17
C LYS A 154 -1.75 21.81 -32.09
N HIS A 155 -2.47 20.78 -31.67
CA HIS A 155 -3.26 19.94 -32.58
C HIS A 155 -4.77 19.98 -32.32
N VAL A 156 -5.18 20.36 -31.11
CA VAL A 156 -6.59 20.27 -30.72
C VAL A 156 -7.34 21.53 -31.15
N ARG A 157 -8.37 21.36 -31.99
CA ARG A 157 -9.28 22.41 -32.42
C ARG A 157 -10.72 21.96 -32.23
N GLY A 158 -11.61 22.91 -31.90
CA GLY A 158 -13.02 22.61 -31.66
C GLY A 158 -13.31 22.09 -30.25
N GLN A 159 -14.59 22.13 -29.87
CA GLN A 159 -15.03 21.91 -28.48
C GLN A 159 -14.89 20.44 -28.04
N LYS A 160 -15.30 19.49 -28.90
CA LYS A 160 -15.28 18.05 -28.58
C LYS A 160 -13.87 17.54 -28.30
N ASP A 161 -12.92 17.89 -29.17
CA ASP A 161 -11.53 17.47 -29.02
C ASP A 161 -10.85 18.18 -27.84
N ASN A 162 -11.22 19.44 -27.57
CA ASN A 162 -10.78 20.14 -26.36
C ASN A 162 -11.24 19.46 -25.08
N MET A 163 -12.50 19.03 -25.01
CA MET A 163 -13.00 18.28 -23.84
C MET A 163 -12.28 16.94 -23.69
N ARG A 164 -12.03 16.21 -24.79
CA ARG A 164 -11.31 14.94 -24.76
C ARG A 164 -9.86 15.11 -24.28
N ALA A 165 -9.14 16.08 -24.83
CA ALA A 165 -7.76 16.37 -24.44
C ALA A 165 -7.69 16.86 -22.98
N GLN A 166 -8.64 17.69 -22.55
CA GLN A 166 -8.73 18.13 -21.16
C GLN A 166 -8.94 16.96 -20.20
N LYS A 167 -9.80 15.99 -20.56
CA LYS A 167 -10.00 14.78 -19.76
C LYS A 167 -8.71 13.94 -19.65
N MET A 168 -7.95 13.80 -20.73
CA MET A 168 -6.67 13.09 -20.70
C MET A 168 -5.65 13.77 -19.78
N ILE A 169 -5.54 15.10 -19.85
CA ILE A 169 -4.66 15.88 -18.97
C ILE A 169 -5.08 15.72 -17.51
N GLN A 170 -6.39 15.78 -17.23
CA GLN A 170 -6.92 15.64 -15.89
C GLN A 170 -6.65 14.24 -15.32
N ASN A 171 -6.91 13.18 -16.09
CA ASN A 171 -6.60 11.81 -15.68
C ASN A 171 -5.10 11.64 -15.39
N ALA A 172 -4.23 12.21 -16.22
CA ALA A 172 -2.78 12.16 -16.00
C ALA A 172 -2.36 12.96 -14.74
N ALA A 173 -3.05 14.06 -14.43
CA ALA A 173 -2.83 14.82 -13.19
C ALA A 173 -3.31 14.07 -11.94
N GLU A 174 -4.45 13.42 -12.01
CA GLU A 174 -4.95 12.56 -10.93
C GLU A 174 -4.02 11.38 -10.69
N HIS A 175 -3.49 10.77 -11.76
CA HIS A 175 -2.49 9.71 -11.65
C HIS A 175 -1.21 10.18 -10.96
N SER A 176 -0.68 11.34 -11.36
CA SER A 176 0.50 11.95 -10.73
C SER A 176 0.26 12.22 -9.24
N ARG A 177 -0.89 12.80 -8.88
CA ARG A 177 -1.26 13.05 -7.47
C ARG A 177 -1.32 11.75 -6.66
N SER A 178 -1.91 10.69 -7.22
CA SER A 178 -1.95 9.38 -6.57
C SER A 178 -0.53 8.83 -6.33
N LEU A 179 0.38 8.96 -7.29
CA LEU A 179 1.77 8.52 -7.11
C LEU A 179 2.50 9.35 -6.05
N THR A 180 2.28 10.66 -6.00
CA THR A 180 2.84 11.55 -4.98
C THR A 180 2.32 11.21 -3.58
N GLN A 181 1.03 10.90 -3.44
CA GLN A 181 0.47 10.47 -2.14
C GLN A 181 1.16 9.20 -1.62
N ARG A 182 1.42 8.23 -2.51
CA ARG A 182 2.16 7.01 -2.16
C ARG A 182 3.61 7.30 -1.75
N TYR A 183 4.27 8.21 -2.47
CA TYR A 183 5.62 8.64 -2.14
C TYR A 183 5.71 9.32 -0.77
N ASN A 184 4.75 10.18 -0.44
CA ASN A 184 4.74 10.91 0.83
C ASN A 184 4.42 10.02 2.04
N HIS A 185 3.79 8.86 1.81
CA HIS A 185 3.48 7.90 2.85
C HIS A 185 4.63 6.91 3.12
N ASN A 186 5.50 6.70 2.13
CA ASN A 186 6.67 5.83 2.24
C ASN A 186 7.81 6.47 3.03
#